data_AF-X1IWY6-F1
#
_entry.id   AF-X1IWY6-F1
#
_cell.length_a   1.000
_cell.length_b   1.000
_cell.length_c   1.000
_cell.angle_alpha   90.00
_cell.angle_beta   90.00
_cell.angle_gamma   90.00
#
_symmetry.space_group_name_H-M   'P 1'
#
loop_
_entity.id
_entity.type
_entity.pdbx_description
1 polymer ?
#
loop_
_entity_poly.entity_id
_entity_poly.type
_entity_poly.pdbx_seq_one_letter_code
_entity_poly.pdbx_strand_id
1 'polypeptide(L)' 'MWSEQTKRGVALVVVVSLLPVWRSGGRENMTIWGWVWNHTIFGPKVEYVPEEDYEAEV' A
#
# COMPACT_ATOMS: atom_id res chain seq x y z
N MET A 1 -15.29 28.81 -6.06
CA MET A 1 -15.27 28.40 -4.63
C MET A 1 -16.15 27.16 -4.49
N TRP A 2 -15.63 26.04 -3.97
CA TRP A 2 -16.40 24.78 -3.86
C TRP A 2 -17.45 24.86 -2.76
N SER A 3 -18.57 24.15 -2.96
CA SER A 3 -19.62 24.01 -1.93
C SER A 3 -19.11 23.18 -0.75
N GLU A 4 -19.68 23.38 0.45
CA GLU A 4 -19.34 22.58 1.64
C GLU A 4 -19.58 21.08 1.44
N GLN A 5 -20.61 20.70 0.67
CA GLN A 5 -20.87 19.30 0.35
C GLN A 5 -19.78 18.70 -0.54
N THR A 6 -19.30 19.47 -1.53
CA THR A 6 -18.19 19.05 -2.40
C THR A 6 -16.90 18.86 -1.60
N LYS A 7 -16.57 19.79 -0.68
CA LYS A 7 -15.38 19.66 0.17
C LYS A 7 -15.43 18.41 1.04
N ARG A 8 -16.58 18.13 1.66
CA ARG A 8 -16.80 16.93 2.49
C ARG A 8 -16.71 15.65 1.66
N GLY A 9 -17.28 15.64 0.45
CA GLY A 9 -17.19 14.51 -0.48
C GLY A 9 -15.75 14.20 -0.86
N VAL A 10 -14.96 15.22 -1.22
CA VAL A 10 -13.53 15.03 -1.55
C VAL A 10 -12.74 14.55 -0.34
N ALA A 11 -12.97 15.12 0.85
CA ALA A 11 -12.30 14.66 2.07
C ALA A 11 -12.61 13.18 2.37
N LEU A 12 -13.86 12.74 2.21
CA LEU A 12 -14.25 11.35 2.40
C LEU A 12 -13.54 10.42 1.41
N VAL A 13 -13.51 10.77 0.12
CA VAL A 13 -12.84 9.98 -0.92
C VAL A 13 -11.34 9.85 -0.61
N VAL A 14 -10.70 10.94 -0.18
CA VAL A 14 -9.27 10.92 0.21
C VAL A 14 -9.05 9.97 1.39
N VAL A 15 -9.87 10.05 2.44
CA VAL A 15 -9.72 9.20 3.63
C VAL A 15 -9.93 7.72 3.30
N VAL A 16 -10.97 7.39 2.51
CA VAL A 16 -11.25 6.00 2.12
C VAL A 16 -10.15 5.43 1.23
N SER A 17 -9.57 6.26 0.34
CA SER A 17 -8.45 5.84 -0.52
C SER A 17 -7.17 5.54 0.26
N LEU A 18 -7.04 6.04 1.50
CA LEU A 18 -5.92 5.76 2.39
C LEU A 18 -6.12 4.51 3.27
N LEU A 19 -7.33 3.93 3.31
CA LEU A 19 -7.60 2.70 4.06
C LEU A 19 -6.78 1.48 3.60
N PRO A 20 -6.57 1.25 2.28
CA PRO A 20 -5.69 0.19 1.81
C PRO A 20 -4.26 0.35 2.35
N VAL A 21 -3.70 1.56 2.30
CA VAL A 21 -2.36 1.91 2.83
C VAL A 21 -2.26 1.60 4.32
N TRP A 22 -3.30 1.98 5.09
CA TRP A 22 -3.39 1.65 6.51
C TRP A 22 -3.40 0.14 6.76
N ARG A 23 -4.09 -0.63 5.92
CA ARG A 23 -4.25 -2.08 6.05
C ARG A 23 -3.03 -2.88 5.55
N SER A 24 -2.27 -2.39 4.57
CA SER A 24 -1.13 -3.07 3.94
C SER A 24 0.23 -2.84 4.60
N GLY A 25 0.32 -2.08 5.70
CA GLY A 25 1.62 -1.86 6.37
C GLY A 25 1.63 -0.76 7.44
N GLY A 26 0.63 0.10 7.51
CA GLY A 26 0.51 1.09 8.61
C GLY A 26 0.39 0.46 10.00
N ARG A 27 0.07 -0.85 10.07
CA ARG A 27 -0.06 -1.62 11.32
C ARG A 27 1.28 -2.01 11.96
N GLU A 28 2.40 -1.89 11.23
CA GLU A 28 3.75 -2.31 11.68
C GLU A 28 4.71 -1.15 11.95
N ASN A 29 4.23 0.00 12.43
CA ASN A 29 5.04 1.22 12.66
C ASN A 29 5.74 1.78 11.39
N MET A 30 5.29 1.40 10.20
CA MET A 30 5.88 1.85 8.95
C MET A 30 5.36 3.26 8.60
N THR A 31 6.27 4.18 8.28
CA THR A 31 5.87 5.53 7.81
C THR A 31 5.27 5.44 6.40
N ILE A 32 4.50 6.46 5.98
CA ILE A 32 3.92 6.52 4.63
C ILE A 32 5.00 6.34 3.54
N TRP A 33 6.17 6.97 3.71
CA TRP A 33 7.29 6.82 2.78
C TRP A 33 7.89 5.42 2.82
N GLY A 34 7.97 4.79 4.00
CA GLY A 34 8.38 3.39 4.13
C GLY A 34 7.40 2.44 3.42
N TRP A 35 6.10 2.72 3.52
CA TRP A 35 5.07 1.96 2.80
C TRP A 35 5.24 2.09 1.28
N VAL A 36 5.39 3.32 0.76
CA VAL A 36 5.61 3.56 -0.67
C VAL A 36 6.87 2.83 -1.14
N TRP A 37 7.99 2.97 -0.43
CA TRP A 37 9.23 2.29 -0.77
C TRP A 37 9.04 0.77 -0.86
N ASN A 38 8.43 0.15 0.15
CA ASN A 38 8.17 -1.30 0.20
C ASN A 38 7.17 -1.80 -0.86
N HIS A 39 6.37 -0.92 -1.46
CA HIS A 39 5.37 -1.27 -2.48
C HIS A 39 5.73 -0.75 -3.86
N THR A 40 6.98 -0.33 -4.07
CA THR A 40 7.52 0.03 -5.38
C THR A 40 8.49 -1.03 -5.86
N ILE A 41 8.66 -1.14 -7.18
CA ILE A 41 9.65 -2.03 -7.80
C ILE A 41 11.11 -1.70 -7.41
N PHE A 42 11.34 -0.52 -6.87
CA PHE A 42 12.64 -0.06 -6.40
C PHE A 42 12.88 -0.38 -4.92
N GLY A 43 11.85 -0.87 -4.22
CA GLY A 43 11.89 -1.26 -2.82
C GLY A 43 12.78 -2.47 -2.54
N PRO A 44 12.88 -2.86 -1.26
CA PRO A 44 13.59 -4.08 -0.89
C PRO A 44 12.95 -5.30 -1.57
N LYS A 45 13.76 -6.35 -1.78
CA LYS A 45 13.31 -7.61 -2.38
C LYS A 45 12.16 -8.18 -1.54
N VAL A 46 11.00 -8.38 -2.16
CA VAL A 46 9.82 -8.97 -1.50
C VAL A 46 10.17 -10.40 -1.11
N GLU A 47 10.08 -10.73 0.17
CA GLU A 47 10.50 -12.01 0.74
C GLU A 47 9.49 -13.16 0.47
N TYR A 48 8.43 -12.88 -0.30
CA TYR A 48 7.28 -13.78 -0.48
C TYR A 48 7.05 -14.17 -1.94
N VAL A 49 8.10 -14.69 -2.59
CA VAL A 49 7.88 -15.60 -3.71
C VAL A 49 8.42 -16.93 -3.22
N PRO A 50 7.57 -17.95 -2.95
CA PRO A 50 8.05 -19.31 -2.94
C PRO A 50 8.76 -19.48 -4.28
N GLU A 51 10.08 -19.64 -4.26
CA GLU A 51 10.80 -19.95 -5.49
C GLU A 51 10.14 -21.25 -5.99
N GLU A 52 9.45 -21.17 -7.14
CA GLU A 52 8.97 -22.38 -7.79
C GLU A 52 10.22 -23.15 -8.18
N ASP A 53 10.59 -24.11 -7.33
CA ASP A 53 11.73 -24.98 -7.55
C ASP A 53 11.33 -25.99 -8.62
N TYR A 54 11.48 -25.60 -9.88
CA TYR A 54 11.24 -26.47 -11.03
C TYR A 54 12.26 -27.63 -11.11
N GLU A 55 13.28 -27.68 -10.24
CA GLU A 55 14.24 -28.79 -10.16
C GLU A 55 13.83 -29.86 -9.15
N ALA A 56 12.83 -29.61 -8.29
CA ALA A 56 12.33 -30.59 -7.31
C ALA A 56 11.49 -31.73 -7.93
N GLU A 57 11.22 -31.70 -9.23
CA GLU A 57 10.45 -32.72 -9.96
C GLU A 57 11.28 -33.65 -10.87
N VAL A 58 12.63 -33.70 -10.73
CA VAL A 58 13.50 -34.59 -11.52
C VAL A 58 14.14 -35.70 -10.69
#